data_AF-A0AAN9XFF1-F1
#
_entry.id   AF-A0AAN9XFF1-F1
#
_cell.length_a   1.000
_cell.length_b   1.000
_cell.length_c   1.000
_cell.angle_alpha   90.00
_cell.angle_beta   90.00
_cell.angle_gamma   90.00
#
_symmetry.space_group_name_H-M   'P 1'
#
loop_
_entity.id
_entity.type
_entity.pdbx_description
1 polymer ?
#
loop_
_entity_poly.entity_id
_entity_poly.type
_entity_poly.pdbx_seq_one_letter_code
_entity_poly.pdbx_strand_id
1 'polypeptide(L)'
;MIAAKAVTHASLAHTLHNSHYSRFVRSSRGSSVAVCFCNSNESESAAPEGDAQSQELLAQIAMLQTQKVRLTDFLDERSAYLSQFGEEANAEFDKIGEDALKGLDEAGARITANIESQMIEFEESTELNRQEIEENENKITKFEDQMEKERNEGLFFKNLGQQAPVDNAKAKEEVEKIKDVNIENNGSQTRKNVYLFFIGLLSFGIVDFFSTSSAADWKKIAVLGGILVVLFSLFISEQNKDNKKD
;
A
#
# COMPACT_ATOMS: atom_id res chain seq x y z
N MET A 1 -25.48 10.55 -15.72
CA MET A 1 -24.84 9.73 -16.78
C MET A 1 -23.73 8.92 -16.14
N ILE A 2 -23.99 7.64 -15.86
CA ILE A 2 -23.00 6.71 -15.29
C ILE A 2 -22.99 5.51 -16.24
N ALA A 3 -21.87 5.35 -16.95
CA ALA A 3 -21.68 4.25 -17.89
C ALA A 3 -21.15 3.03 -17.11
N ALA A 4 -21.98 2.02 -16.92
CA ALA A 4 -21.57 0.73 -16.39
C ALA A 4 -20.75 -0.01 -17.47
N LYS A 5 -19.48 -0.25 -17.18
CA LYS A 5 -18.55 -0.96 -18.05
C LYS A 5 -18.64 -2.47 -17.77
N ALA A 6 -19.05 -3.23 -18.79
CA ALA A 6 -19.20 -4.68 -18.72
C ALA A 6 -17.83 -5.38 -18.62
N VAL A 7 -17.75 -6.38 -17.75
CA VAL A 7 -16.64 -7.35 -17.68
C VAL A 7 -16.91 -8.45 -18.70
N THR A 8 -16.19 -8.40 -19.81
CA THR A 8 -16.17 -9.48 -20.81
C THR A 8 -15.13 -10.52 -20.40
N HIS A 9 -15.56 -11.76 -20.16
CA HIS A 9 -14.69 -12.93 -20.09
C HIS A 9 -14.00 -13.13 -21.44
N ALA A 10 -12.68 -12.97 -21.49
CA ALA A 10 -11.88 -13.30 -22.66
C ALA A 10 -11.66 -14.82 -22.72
N SER A 11 -12.17 -15.44 -23.78
CA SER A 11 -11.95 -16.84 -24.11
C SER A 11 -10.48 -17.06 -24.48
N LEU A 12 -9.90 -18.14 -23.96
CA LEU A 12 -8.58 -18.67 -24.32
C LEU A 12 -8.59 -19.08 -25.80
N ALA A 13 -8.09 -18.18 -26.66
CA ALA A 13 -7.77 -18.50 -28.04
C ALA A 13 -6.36 -19.12 -28.07
N HIS A 14 -6.29 -20.42 -28.37
CA HIS A 14 -5.03 -21.08 -28.66
C HIS A 14 -4.42 -20.45 -29.91
N THR A 15 -3.39 -19.64 -29.71
CA THR A 15 -2.63 -19.04 -30.80
C THR A 15 -1.61 -20.07 -31.25
N LEU A 16 -1.81 -20.65 -32.44
CA LEU A 16 -0.83 -21.48 -33.12
C LEU A 16 0.36 -20.59 -33.51
N HIS A 17 1.41 -20.59 -32.70
CA HIS A 17 2.67 -19.96 -33.08
C HIS A 17 3.54 -20.96 -33.83
N ASN A 18 3.71 -20.69 -35.12
CA ASN A 18 4.60 -21.39 -36.03
C ASN A 18 6.06 -21.13 -35.58
N SER A 19 6.66 -22.06 -34.85
CA SER A 19 8.08 -22.02 -34.52
C SER A 19 8.88 -22.60 -35.69
N HIS A 20 9.49 -21.70 -36.45
CA HIS A 20 10.51 -22.06 -37.42
C HIS A 20 11.73 -22.62 -36.69
N TYR A 21 11.77 -23.94 -36.49
CA TYR A 21 12.97 -24.62 -36.01
C TYR A 21 13.96 -24.78 -37.16
N SER A 22 15.17 -24.31 -36.90
CA SER A 22 16.32 -24.40 -37.78
C SER A 22 16.72 -25.85 -38.05
N ARG A 23 16.68 -26.19 -39.34
CA ARG A 23 17.53 -27.13 -40.10
C ARG A 23 18.52 -27.96 -39.24
N PHE A 24 18.10 -29.15 -38.81
CA PHE A 24 19.03 -30.23 -38.50
C PHE A 24 19.39 -31.00 -39.78
N VAL A 25 20.68 -31.02 -40.08
CA VAL A 25 21.29 -31.75 -41.19
C VAL A 25 21.08 -33.26 -40.96
N ARG A 26 20.21 -33.85 -41.75
CA ARG A 26 19.97 -35.30 -41.77
C ARG A 26 21.12 -35.96 -42.54
N SER A 27 22.02 -36.65 -41.86
CA SER A 27 23.05 -37.46 -42.52
C SER A 27 22.37 -38.58 -43.32
N SER A 28 22.46 -38.49 -44.65
CA SER A 28 22.11 -39.56 -45.56
C SER A 28 22.98 -40.80 -45.26
N ARG A 29 22.37 -41.85 -44.71
CA ARG A 29 22.84 -43.22 -44.89
C ARG A 29 21.76 -43.95 -45.66
N GLY A 30 22.07 -44.18 -46.94
CA GLY A 30 21.18 -44.88 -47.87
C GLY A 30 20.80 -46.24 -47.31
N SER A 31 19.49 -46.46 -47.20
CA SER A 31 18.93 -47.80 -47.10
C SER A 31 18.28 -48.08 -48.44
N SER A 32 18.95 -48.92 -49.24
CA SER A 32 18.42 -49.45 -50.48
C SER A 32 17.18 -50.27 -50.17
N VAL A 33 16.01 -49.75 -50.56
CA VAL A 33 14.75 -50.51 -50.57
C VAL A 33 14.89 -51.57 -51.66
N ALA A 34 15.21 -52.80 -51.25
CA ALA A 34 15.15 -53.96 -52.11
C ALA A 34 13.67 -54.31 -52.35
N VAL A 35 13.13 -53.82 -53.45
CA VAL A 35 11.83 -54.27 -53.99
C VAL A 35 12.03 -55.70 -54.47
N CYS A 36 11.49 -56.66 -53.72
CA CYS A 36 11.51 -58.07 -54.10
C CYS A 36 10.53 -58.26 -55.28
N PHE A 37 11.07 -58.45 -56.48
CA PHE A 37 10.34 -58.96 -57.63
C PHE A 37 10.23 -60.47 -57.49
N CYS A 38 9.05 -60.98 -57.17
CA CYS A 38 8.76 -62.41 -57.23
C CYS A 38 8.62 -62.84 -58.69
N ASN A 39 9.63 -63.51 -59.23
CA ASN A 39 9.49 -64.30 -60.44
C ASN A 39 8.82 -65.63 -60.08
N SER A 40 7.65 -65.87 -60.66
CA SER A 40 6.93 -67.14 -60.56
C SER A 40 7.71 -68.22 -61.31
N ASN A 41 8.46 -69.04 -60.61
CA ASN A 41 8.83 -70.38 -61.08
C ASN A 41 8.86 -71.32 -59.88
N GLU A 42 8.17 -72.44 -60.05
CA GLU A 42 8.00 -73.51 -59.08
C GLU A 42 9.34 -74.00 -58.52
N SER A 43 9.58 -73.77 -57.23
CA SER A 43 10.44 -74.61 -56.43
C SER A 43 10.05 -74.49 -54.97
N GLU A 44 9.98 -75.65 -54.34
CA GLU A 44 9.66 -75.98 -52.95
C GLU A 44 9.64 -74.81 -51.95
N SER A 45 8.48 -74.62 -51.33
CA SER A 45 8.22 -73.72 -50.22
C SER A 45 9.21 -73.97 -49.06
N ALA A 46 10.32 -73.25 -49.05
CA ALA A 46 11.09 -73.04 -47.82
C ALA A 46 10.20 -72.29 -46.82
N ALA A 47 9.94 -72.93 -45.68
CA ALA A 47 9.26 -72.33 -44.54
C ALA A 47 9.97 -71.01 -44.15
N PRO A 48 9.29 -70.02 -43.54
CA PRO A 48 9.93 -68.78 -43.11
C PRO A 48 11.07 -69.11 -42.15
N GLU A 49 12.30 -69.04 -42.66
CA GLU A 49 13.49 -69.46 -41.94
C GLU A 49 13.89 -68.34 -40.97
N GLY A 50 13.25 -68.36 -39.80
CA GLY A 50 13.57 -67.51 -38.67
C GLY A 50 13.24 -68.24 -37.38
N ASP A 51 14.25 -68.45 -36.54
CA ASP A 51 14.08 -69.07 -35.23
C ASP A 51 13.10 -68.24 -34.38
N ALA A 52 12.09 -68.88 -33.79
CA ALA A 52 11.03 -68.20 -33.03
C ALA A 52 11.60 -67.38 -31.87
N GLN A 53 12.69 -67.85 -31.25
CA GLN A 53 13.37 -67.12 -30.17
C GLN A 53 14.03 -65.83 -30.67
N SER A 54 14.60 -65.86 -31.88
CA SER A 54 15.21 -64.68 -32.50
C SER A 54 14.18 -63.60 -32.84
N GLN A 55 12.98 -64.00 -33.28
CA GLN A 55 11.88 -63.08 -33.59
C GLN A 55 11.28 -62.45 -32.33
N GLU A 56 11.13 -63.24 -31.26
CA GLU A 56 10.69 -62.73 -29.95
C GLU A 56 11.69 -61.72 -29.37
N LEU A 57 12.99 -62.03 -29.43
CA LEU A 57 14.05 -61.12 -28.98
C LEU A 57 14.03 -59.80 -29.76
N LEU A 58 13.85 -59.87 -31.09
CA LEU A 58 13.72 -58.68 -31.94
C LEU A 58 12.51 -57.83 -31.56
N ALA A 59 11.37 -58.47 -31.28
CA ALA A 59 10.16 -57.78 -30.82
C ALA A 59 10.37 -57.09 -29.46
N GLN A 60 11.06 -57.74 -28.52
CA GLN A 60 11.40 -57.13 -27.23
C GLN A 60 12.34 -55.93 -27.39
N ILE A 61 13.35 -56.03 -28.27
CA ILE A 61 14.26 -54.92 -28.57
C ILE A 61 13.49 -53.74 -29.18
N ALA A 62 12.61 -54.00 -30.14
CA ALA A 62 11.78 -52.96 -30.76
C ALA A 62 10.84 -52.29 -29.72
N MET A 63 10.25 -53.08 -28.81
CA MET A 63 9.42 -52.55 -27.73
C MET A 63 10.23 -51.66 -26.79
N LEU A 64 11.42 -52.11 -26.36
CA LEU A 64 12.30 -51.33 -25.49
C LEU A 64 12.78 -50.04 -26.14
N GLN A 65 13.13 -50.09 -27.43
CA GLN A 65 13.50 -48.89 -28.19
C GLN A 65 12.34 -47.89 -28.27
N THR A 66 11.12 -48.39 -28.49
CA THR A 66 9.91 -47.55 -28.52
C THR A 66 9.64 -46.89 -27.16
N GLN A 67 9.75 -47.66 -26.07
CA GLN A 67 9.58 -47.13 -24.72
C GLN A 67 10.65 -46.10 -24.36
N LYS A 68 11.91 -46.34 -24.78
CA LYS A 68 13.01 -45.39 -24.60
C LYS A 68 12.71 -44.06 -25.28
N VAL A 69 12.31 -44.08 -26.55
CA VAL A 69 11.97 -42.85 -27.29
C VAL A 69 10.84 -42.10 -26.59
N ARG A 70 9.76 -42.79 -26.20
CA ARG A 70 8.64 -42.15 -25.49
C ARG A 70 9.07 -41.52 -24.15
N LEU A 71 9.92 -42.19 -23.38
CA LEU A 71 10.40 -41.67 -22.10
C LEU A 71 11.29 -40.44 -22.32
N THR A 72 12.18 -40.48 -23.30
CA THR A 72 13.03 -39.35 -23.67
C THR A 72 12.20 -38.16 -24.12
N ASP A 73 11.22 -38.35 -25.00
CA ASP A 73 10.34 -37.27 -25.46
C ASP A 73 9.57 -36.63 -24.29
N PHE A 74 9.04 -37.44 -23.36
CA PHE A 74 8.35 -36.94 -22.17
C PHE A 74 9.30 -36.15 -21.24
N LEU A 75 10.53 -36.64 -21.05
CA LEU A 75 11.52 -35.96 -20.23
C LEU A 75 11.93 -34.62 -20.86
N ASP A 76 12.13 -34.61 -22.18
CA ASP A 76 12.48 -33.40 -22.92
C ASP A 76 11.36 -32.36 -22.85
N GLU A 77 10.09 -32.76 -23.04
CA GLU A 77 8.93 -31.88 -22.90
C GLU A 77 8.82 -31.29 -21.48
N ARG A 78 8.96 -32.13 -20.45
CA ARG A 78 8.91 -31.67 -19.06
C ARG A 78 10.07 -30.75 -18.70
N SER A 79 11.26 -31.02 -19.24
CA SER A 79 12.43 -30.16 -19.03
C SER A 79 12.25 -28.79 -19.68
N ALA A 80 11.69 -28.76 -20.90
CA ALA A 80 11.39 -27.51 -21.61
C ALA A 80 10.32 -26.70 -20.87
N TYR A 81 9.25 -27.36 -20.40
CA TYR A 81 8.21 -26.72 -19.60
C TYR A 81 8.76 -26.10 -18.31
N LEU A 82 9.60 -26.84 -17.58
CA LEU A 82 10.22 -26.34 -16.34
C LEU A 82 11.18 -25.17 -16.61
N SER A 83 11.91 -25.20 -17.72
CA SER A 83 12.76 -24.08 -18.15
C SER A 83 11.93 -22.84 -18.44
N GLN A 84 10.85 -22.99 -19.22
CA GLN A 84 9.93 -21.89 -19.52
C GLN A 84 9.28 -21.32 -18.26
N PHE A 85 8.83 -22.18 -17.35
CA PHE A 85 8.25 -21.76 -16.09
C PHE A 85 9.24 -20.96 -15.24
N GLY A 86 10.51 -21.39 -15.19
CA GLY A 86 11.56 -20.66 -14.49
C GLY A 86 11.86 -19.30 -15.12
N GLU A 87 11.93 -19.22 -16.44
CA GLU A 87 12.12 -17.96 -17.17
C GLU A 87 10.94 -16.99 -16.97
N GLU A 88 9.71 -17.48 -17.06
CA GLU A 88 8.50 -16.69 -16.84
C GLU A 88 8.39 -16.18 -15.40
N ALA A 89 8.66 -17.04 -14.41
CA ALA A 89 8.67 -16.65 -13.01
C ALA A 89 9.73 -15.57 -12.73
N ASN A 90 10.95 -15.71 -13.28
CA ASN A 90 11.98 -14.69 -13.13
C ASN A 90 11.56 -13.36 -13.78
N ALA A 91 10.99 -13.39 -14.99
CA ALA A 91 10.50 -12.19 -15.66
C ALA A 91 9.36 -11.52 -14.88
N GLU A 92 8.47 -12.29 -14.25
CA GLU A 92 7.41 -11.76 -13.40
C GLU A 92 7.97 -11.15 -12.10
N PHE A 93 8.96 -11.79 -11.47
CA PHE A 93 9.65 -11.22 -10.30
C PHE A 93 10.37 -9.92 -10.62
N ASP A 94 11.09 -9.86 -11.73
CA ASP A 94 11.78 -8.64 -12.18
C ASP A 94 10.77 -7.51 -12.42
N LYS A 95 9.65 -7.83 -13.08
CA LYS A 95 8.57 -6.87 -13.32
C LYS A 95 7.94 -6.35 -12.03
N ILE A 96 7.63 -7.24 -11.07
CA ILE A 96 7.10 -6.84 -9.77
C ILE A 96 8.09 -5.95 -9.03
N GLY A 97 9.38 -6.29 -9.06
CA GLY A 97 10.45 -5.51 -8.47
C GLY A 97 10.55 -4.10 -9.07
N GLU A 98 10.52 -4.00 -10.40
CA GLU A 98 10.57 -2.72 -11.10
C GLU A 98 9.32 -1.87 -10.85
N ASP A 99 8.12 -2.46 -10.90
CA ASP A 99 6.87 -1.76 -10.62
C ASP A 99 6.82 -1.25 -9.17
N ALA A 100 7.34 -2.03 -8.22
CA ALA A 100 7.43 -1.63 -6.81
C ALA A 100 8.40 -0.46 -6.60
N LEU A 101 9.58 -0.52 -7.22
CA LEU A 101 10.57 0.57 -7.15
C LEU A 101 10.03 1.86 -7.78
N LYS A 102 9.38 1.74 -8.94
CA LYS A 102 8.75 2.89 -9.60
C LYS A 102 7.64 3.51 -8.75
N GLY A 103 6.80 2.68 -8.12
CA GLY A 103 5.76 3.15 -7.20
C GLY A 103 6.35 3.85 -5.97
N LEU A 104 7.47 3.35 -5.44
CA LEU A 104 8.18 3.97 -4.32
C LEU A 104 8.77 5.33 -4.72
N ASP A 105 9.42 5.43 -5.87
CA ASP A 105 9.99 6.69 -6.36
C ASP A 105 8.90 7.74 -6.62
N GLU A 106 7.76 7.34 -7.20
CA GLU A 106 6.63 8.24 -7.42
C GLU A 106 6.03 8.73 -6.09
N ALA A 107 5.88 7.84 -5.10
CA ALA A 107 5.41 8.21 -3.77
C ALA A 107 6.40 9.15 -3.07
N GLY A 108 7.70 8.87 -3.17
CA GLY A 108 8.76 9.72 -2.62
C GLY A 108 8.76 11.12 -3.23
N ALA A 109 8.61 11.21 -4.56
CA ALA A 109 8.51 12.49 -5.27
C ALA A 109 7.27 13.29 -4.81
N ARG A 110 6.12 12.64 -4.62
CA ARG A 110 4.90 13.30 -4.12
C ARG A 110 5.05 13.82 -2.71
N ILE A 111 5.63 13.04 -1.81
CA ILE A 111 5.87 13.45 -0.41
C ILE A 111 6.84 14.63 -0.40
N THR A 112 7.92 14.55 -1.15
CA THR A 112 8.93 15.62 -1.23
C THR A 112 8.33 16.92 -1.74
N ALA A 113 7.55 16.86 -2.83
CA ALA A 113 6.86 18.04 -3.37
C ALA A 113 5.85 18.63 -2.39
N ASN A 114 5.14 17.79 -1.62
CA ASN A 114 4.19 18.27 -0.61
C ASN A 114 4.90 18.98 0.55
N ILE A 115 6.02 18.41 1.03
CA ILE A 115 6.85 19.02 2.08
C ILE A 115 7.42 20.36 1.59
N GLU A 116 7.91 20.41 0.35
CA GLU A 116 8.44 21.65 -0.24
C GLU A 116 7.36 22.74 -0.35
N SER A 117 6.15 22.39 -0.80
CA SER A 117 5.01 23.31 -0.83
C SER A 117 4.68 23.86 0.56
N GLN A 118 4.55 22.98 1.56
CA GLN A 118 4.27 23.39 2.93
C GLN A 118 5.39 24.24 3.54
N MET A 119 6.65 23.95 3.20
CA MET A 119 7.80 24.73 3.67
C MET A 119 7.79 26.15 3.10
N ILE A 120 7.46 26.31 1.82
CA ILE A 120 7.34 27.62 1.18
C ILE A 120 6.19 28.42 1.80
N GLU A 121 5.02 27.80 1.99
CA GLU A 121 3.87 28.43 2.65
C GLU A 121 4.20 28.83 4.11
N PHE A 122 4.97 28.00 4.80
CA PHE A 122 5.43 28.30 6.15
C PHE A 122 6.44 29.46 6.18
N GLU A 123 7.38 29.51 5.22
CA GLU A 123 8.34 30.60 5.10
C GLU A 123 7.63 31.92 4.79
N GLU A 124 6.69 31.92 3.84
CA GLU A 124 5.88 33.08 3.49
C GLU A 124 5.04 33.56 4.67
N SER A 125 4.34 32.67 5.36
CA SER A 125 3.51 33.02 6.53
C SER A 125 4.33 33.51 7.72
N THR A 126 5.52 32.96 7.93
CA THR A 126 6.43 33.42 9.00
C THR A 126 6.93 34.83 8.73
N GLU A 127 7.31 35.13 7.49
CA GLU A 127 7.78 36.47 7.12
C GLU A 127 6.65 37.50 7.16
N LEU A 128 5.45 37.15 6.70
CA LEU A 128 4.26 38.00 6.84
C LEU A 128 3.93 38.27 8.31
N ASN A 129 3.95 37.24 9.16
CA ASN A 129 3.71 37.38 10.59
C ASN A 129 4.78 38.26 11.28
N ARG A 130 6.04 38.18 10.85
CA ARG A 130 7.12 39.07 11.33
C ARG A 130 6.82 40.53 11.00
N GLN A 131 6.40 40.81 9.77
CA GLN A 131 6.02 42.17 9.35
C GLN A 131 4.80 42.70 10.12
N GLU A 132 3.79 41.86 10.34
CA GLU A 132 2.60 42.25 11.11
C GLU A 132 2.96 42.58 12.57
N ILE A 133 3.84 41.81 13.20
CA ILE A 133 4.33 42.08 14.56
C ILE A 133 5.08 43.41 14.61
N GLU A 134 5.97 43.68 13.64
CA GLU A 134 6.74 44.92 13.56
C GLU A 134 5.83 46.15 13.38
N GLU A 135 4.79 46.04 12.53
CA GLU A 135 3.78 47.08 12.37
C GLU A 135 2.96 47.30 13.64
N ASN A 136 2.57 46.23 14.34
CA ASN A 136 1.82 46.31 15.58
C ASN A 136 2.67 46.91 16.71
N GLU A 137 3.95 46.57 16.82
CA GLU A 137 4.88 47.20 17.76
C GLU A 137 4.98 48.71 17.50
N ASN A 138 5.13 49.13 16.24
CA ASN A 138 5.17 50.56 15.89
C ASN A 138 3.86 51.30 16.24
N LYS A 139 2.70 50.65 16.10
CA LYS A 139 1.42 51.23 16.54
C LYS A 139 1.37 51.37 18.06
N ILE A 140 1.87 50.38 18.80
CA ILE A 140 1.93 50.41 20.27
C ILE A 140 2.87 51.52 20.73
N THR A 141 4.07 51.65 20.16
CA THR A 141 5.00 52.72 20.54
C THR A 141 4.42 54.11 20.29
N LYS A 142 3.74 54.32 19.15
CA LYS A 142 3.03 55.58 18.88
C LYS A 142 1.91 55.86 19.87
N PHE A 143 1.19 54.82 20.29
CA PHE A 143 0.14 54.94 21.29
C PHE A 143 0.71 55.30 22.66
N GLU A 144 1.84 54.71 23.06
CA GLU A 144 2.55 55.05 24.30
C GLU A 144 3.06 56.50 24.29
N ASP A 145 3.67 56.94 23.18
CA ASP A 145 4.10 58.33 23.00
C ASP A 145 2.91 59.30 23.11
N GLN A 146 1.78 58.96 22.49
CA GLN A 146 0.57 59.75 22.57
C GLN A 146 0.01 59.79 24.00
N MET A 147 -0.02 58.66 24.70
CA MET A 147 -0.46 58.59 26.10
C MET A 147 0.44 59.42 27.02
N GLU A 148 1.76 59.38 26.84
CA GLU A 148 2.69 60.19 27.63
C GLU A 148 2.50 61.68 27.38
N LYS A 149 2.29 62.07 26.12
CA LYS A 149 1.97 63.45 25.76
C LYS A 149 0.62 63.90 26.34
N GLU A 150 -0.43 63.10 26.22
CA GLU A 150 -1.76 63.40 26.76
C GLU A 150 -1.79 63.44 28.30
N ARG A 151 -0.95 62.63 28.96
CA ARG A 151 -0.73 62.66 30.42
C ARG A 151 -0.04 63.95 30.85
N ASN A 152 1.04 64.34 30.16
CA ASN A 152 1.79 65.57 30.44
C ASN A 152 0.98 66.84 30.15
N GLU A 153 0.08 66.80 29.14
CA GLU A 153 -0.81 67.90 28.79
C GLU A 153 -2.10 67.93 29.63
N GLY A 154 -2.31 66.97 30.55
CA GLY A 154 -3.51 66.89 31.39
C GLY A 154 -4.81 66.63 30.61
N LEU A 155 -4.71 66.21 29.34
CA LEU A 155 -5.83 65.94 28.44
C LEU A 155 -6.50 64.59 28.68
N PHE A 156 -5.79 63.66 29.32
CA PHE A 156 -6.27 62.32 29.66
C PHE A 156 -7.61 62.34 30.42
N PHE A 157 -7.80 63.31 31.32
CA PHE A 157 -9.02 63.47 32.11
C PHE A 157 -10.11 64.29 31.41
N LYS A 158 -9.76 65.05 30.35
CA LYS A 158 -10.74 65.82 29.57
C LYS A 158 -11.59 64.92 28.66
N ASN A 159 -11.01 63.85 28.12
CA ASN A 159 -11.74 62.89 27.29
C ASN A 159 -12.60 61.90 28.10
N LEU A 160 -12.30 61.66 29.38
CA LEU A 160 -13.16 60.85 30.27
C LEU A 160 -14.52 61.50 30.57
N GLY A 161 -14.64 62.83 30.41
CA GLY A 161 -15.89 63.58 30.57
C GLY A 161 -16.72 63.72 29.28
N GLN A 162 -16.17 63.33 28.12
CA GLN A 162 -16.88 63.34 26.83
C GLN A 162 -17.25 61.92 26.43
N GLN A 163 -18.15 61.31 27.20
CA GLN A 163 -18.85 60.11 26.76
C GLN A 163 -19.85 60.53 25.67
N ALA A 164 -19.49 60.33 24.40
CA ALA A 164 -20.52 60.20 23.36
C ALA A 164 -21.43 59.02 23.75
N PRO A 165 -22.75 59.11 23.55
CA PRO A 165 -23.66 58.04 23.95
C PRO A 165 -23.32 56.79 23.14
N VAL A 166 -22.61 55.85 23.77
CA VAL A 166 -22.40 54.52 23.21
C VAL A 166 -23.76 53.84 23.22
N ASP A 167 -24.27 53.53 22.03
CA ASP A 167 -25.48 52.75 21.86
C ASP A 167 -25.35 51.44 22.65
N ASN A 168 -26.06 51.37 23.78
CA ASN A 168 -26.11 50.23 24.69
C ASN A 168 -26.59 48.92 24.01
N ALA A 169 -27.04 49.00 22.76
CA ALA A 169 -27.38 47.86 21.92
C ALA A 169 -26.12 47.14 21.38
N LYS A 170 -25.11 47.86 20.90
CA LYS A 170 -23.85 47.26 20.39
C LYS A 170 -22.98 46.69 21.51
N ALA A 171 -22.94 47.37 22.66
CA ALA A 171 -22.19 46.87 23.82
C ALA A 171 -22.82 45.60 24.43
N LYS A 172 -24.15 45.43 24.36
CA LYS A 172 -24.81 44.19 24.76
C LYS A 172 -24.53 43.05 23.80
N GLU A 173 -24.50 43.31 22.50
CA GLU A 173 -24.16 42.33 21.46
C GLU A 173 -22.72 41.83 21.59
N GLU A 174 -21.77 42.72 21.90
CA GLU A 174 -20.36 42.34 22.13
C GLU A 174 -20.16 41.61 23.46
N VAL A 175 -20.89 41.97 24.53
CA VAL A 175 -20.87 41.22 25.81
C VAL A 175 -21.53 39.83 25.66
N GLU A 176 -22.53 39.69 24.79
CA GLU A 176 -23.15 38.40 24.46
C GLU A 176 -22.19 37.52 23.63
N LYS A 177 -21.46 38.12 22.67
CA LYS A 177 -20.38 37.45 21.93
C LYS A 177 -19.23 36.97 22.82
N ILE A 178 -18.85 37.73 23.85
CA ILE A 178 -17.79 37.35 24.80
C ILE A 178 -18.33 36.33 25.83
N LYS A 179 -19.63 36.37 26.14
CA LYS A 179 -20.29 35.35 26.98
C LYS A 179 -20.33 34.00 26.26
N ASP A 180 -20.59 33.99 24.94
CA ASP A 180 -20.53 32.77 24.13
C ASP A 180 -19.10 32.20 24.07
N VAL A 181 -18.08 33.05 24.00
CA VAL A 181 -16.67 32.60 24.05
C VAL A 181 -16.25 32.08 25.43
N ASN A 182 -16.85 32.55 26.52
CA ASN A 182 -16.54 32.07 27.88
C ASN A 182 -17.37 30.84 28.31
N ILE A 183 -18.36 30.42 27.51
CA ILE A 183 -19.11 29.17 27.73
C ILE A 183 -18.30 27.93 27.30
N GLU A 184 -17.25 28.10 26.49
CA GLU A 184 -16.38 27.00 26.06
C GLU A 184 -15.29 26.59 27.04
N ASN A 185 -15.29 27.11 28.28
CA ASN A 185 -14.55 26.49 29.38
C ASN A 185 -15.28 25.23 29.92
N ASN A 186 -15.63 24.33 29.00
CA ASN A 186 -16.12 23.00 29.29
C ASN A 186 -14.91 22.09 29.60
N GLY A 187 -14.30 22.30 30.77
CA GLY A 187 -13.11 21.57 31.24
C GLY A 187 -13.29 20.05 31.39
N SER A 188 -14.47 19.50 31.11
CA SER A 188 -14.74 18.07 30.99
C SER A 188 -14.34 17.50 29.61
N GLN A 189 -14.42 18.31 28.55
CA GLN A 189 -14.20 17.85 27.17
C GLN A 189 -12.71 17.62 26.88
N THR A 190 -11.84 18.50 27.38
CA THR A 190 -10.38 18.35 27.29
C THR A 190 -9.89 17.14 28.08
N ARG A 191 -10.44 16.87 29.27
CA ARG A 191 -10.08 15.70 30.09
C ARG A 191 -10.48 14.38 29.43
N LYS A 192 -11.65 14.30 28.82
CA LYS A 192 -12.12 13.11 28.08
C LYS A 192 -11.27 12.79 26.86
N ASN A 193 -10.89 13.81 26.09
CA ASN A 193 -10.02 13.63 24.92
C ASN A 193 -8.63 13.11 25.32
N VAL A 194 -8.10 13.56 26.46
CA VAL A 194 -6.83 13.04 27.01
C VAL A 194 -6.93 11.56 27.37
N TYR A 195 -8.00 11.12 28.04
CA TYR A 195 -8.20 9.69 28.33
C TYR A 195 -8.35 8.85 27.06
N LEU A 196 -9.09 9.34 26.06
CA LEU A 196 -9.24 8.67 24.76
C LEU A 196 -7.90 8.54 24.02
N PHE A 197 -7.07 9.57 24.07
CA PHE A 197 -5.72 9.54 23.50
C PHE A 197 -4.86 8.45 24.15
N PHE A 198 -4.84 8.36 25.48
CA PHE A 198 -4.09 7.32 26.18
C PHE A 198 -4.64 5.91 25.93
N ILE A 199 -5.97 5.75 25.86
CA ILE A 199 -6.60 4.47 25.51
C ILE A 199 -6.22 4.04 24.09
N GLY A 200 -6.22 4.97 23.14
CA GLY A 200 -5.79 4.74 21.76
C GLY A 200 -4.31 4.31 21.68
N LEU A 201 -3.42 5.04 22.35
CA LEU A 201 -1.99 4.72 22.38
C LEU A 201 -1.73 3.34 23.02
N LEU A 202 -2.40 3.03 24.12
CA LEU A 202 -2.21 1.79 24.86
C LEU A 202 -2.77 0.58 24.09
N SER A 203 -3.93 0.73 23.44
CA SER A 203 -4.52 -0.32 22.61
C SER A 203 -3.68 -0.62 21.36
N PHE A 204 -3.16 0.41 20.69
CA PHE A 204 -2.22 0.23 19.58
C PHE A 204 -0.94 -0.47 20.05
N GLY A 205 -0.38 -0.07 21.19
CA GLY A 205 0.80 -0.72 21.79
C GLY A 205 0.58 -2.19 22.16
N ILE A 206 -0.63 -2.58 22.57
CA ILE A 206 -0.97 -3.99 22.85
C ILE A 206 -1.02 -4.81 21.55
N VAL A 207 -1.63 -4.28 20.49
CA VAL A 207 -1.73 -4.96 19.19
C VAL A 207 -0.35 -5.13 18.54
N ASP A 208 0.48 -4.11 18.60
CA ASP A 208 1.87 -4.15 18.12
C ASP A 208 2.72 -5.14 18.94
N PHE A 209 2.58 -5.12 20.27
CA PHE A 209 3.28 -6.07 21.14
C PHE A 209 2.87 -7.53 20.89
N PHE A 210 1.60 -7.77 20.54
CA PHE A 210 1.09 -9.09 20.18
C PHE A 210 1.59 -9.55 18.81
N SER A 211 1.78 -8.63 17.87
CA SER A 211 2.22 -8.92 16.50
C SER A 211 3.74 -9.14 16.40
N THR A 212 4.52 -8.41 17.21
CA THR A 212 5.98 -8.40 17.14
C THR A 212 6.64 -9.42 18.09
N SER A 213 5.96 -9.86 19.15
CA SER A 213 6.55 -10.73 20.18
C SER A 213 6.11 -12.20 20.05
N SER A 214 6.93 -13.02 19.39
CA SER A 214 6.73 -14.48 19.29
C SER A 214 6.88 -15.24 20.63
N ALA A 215 7.38 -14.57 21.67
CA ALA A 215 7.47 -15.10 23.04
C ALA A 215 6.79 -14.10 23.97
N ALA A 216 5.46 -14.05 23.91
CA ALA A 216 4.66 -13.10 24.68
C ALA A 216 4.93 -13.23 26.19
N ASP A 217 5.53 -12.22 26.79
CA ASP A 217 5.58 -12.05 28.24
C ASP A 217 4.14 -11.78 28.74
N TRP A 218 3.36 -12.84 28.95
CA TRP A 218 1.95 -12.76 29.40
C TRP A 218 1.76 -11.89 30.64
N LYS A 219 2.80 -11.77 31.48
CA LYS A 219 2.83 -10.86 32.64
C LYS A 219 2.76 -9.38 32.23
N LYS A 220 3.47 -8.97 31.17
CA LYS A 220 3.45 -7.59 30.67
C LYS A 220 2.11 -7.27 30.02
N ILE A 221 1.56 -8.20 29.25
CA ILE A 221 0.21 -8.07 28.65
C ILE A 221 -0.85 -7.96 29.73
N ALA A 222 -0.77 -8.77 30.80
CA ALA A 222 -1.69 -8.69 31.92
C ALA A 222 -1.61 -7.35 32.66
N VAL A 223 -0.41 -6.80 32.84
CA VAL A 223 -0.20 -5.49 33.45
C VAL A 223 -0.75 -4.37 32.57
N LEU A 224 -0.44 -4.37 31.28
CA LEU A 224 -0.97 -3.40 30.29
C LEU A 224 -2.50 -3.48 30.17
N GLY A 225 -3.06 -4.69 30.14
CA GLY A 225 -4.50 -4.91 30.15
C GLY A 225 -5.17 -4.41 31.44
N GLY A 226 -4.55 -4.64 32.60
CA GLY A 226 -5.04 -4.10 33.87
C GLY A 226 -5.08 -2.57 33.89
N ILE A 227 -4.05 -1.91 33.38
CA ILE A 227 -3.98 -0.45 33.24
C ILE A 227 -5.06 0.07 32.28
N LEU A 228 -5.31 -0.64 31.18
CA LEU A 228 -6.37 -0.30 30.22
C LEU A 228 -7.75 -0.31 30.88
N VAL A 229 -8.05 -1.34 31.68
CA VAL A 229 -9.34 -1.45 32.40
C VAL A 229 -9.54 -0.31 33.39
N VAL A 230 -8.48 0.11 34.10
CA VAL A 230 -8.54 1.26 35.02
C VAL A 230 -8.82 2.55 34.25
N LEU A 231 -8.17 2.77 33.10
CA LEU A 231 -8.40 3.95 32.26
C LEU A 231 -9.83 4.00 31.69
N PHE A 232 -10.37 2.87 31.24
CA PHE A 232 -11.76 2.80 30.80
C PHE A 232 -12.75 3.07 31.96
N SER A 233 -12.43 2.61 33.17
CA SER A 233 -13.26 2.88 34.36
C SER A 233 -13.26 4.37 34.72
N LEU A 234 -12.10 5.05 34.62
CA LEU A 234 -11.99 6.50 34.81
C LEU A 234 -12.77 7.26 33.72
N PHE A 235 -12.66 6.82 32.47
CA PHE A 235 -13.40 7.42 31.35
C PHE A 235 -14.92 7.31 31.53
N ILE A 236 -15.43 6.12 31.88
CA ILE A 236 -16.86 5.88 32.12
C ILE A 236 -17.36 6.66 33.35
N SER A 237 -16.56 6.73 34.42
CA SER A 237 -16.89 7.52 35.61
C SER A 237 -17.05 9.00 35.28
N GLU A 238 -16.19 9.54 34.41
CA GLU A 238 -16.28 10.93 33.98
C GLU A 238 -17.50 11.17 33.05
N GLN A 239 -17.79 10.24 32.14
CA GLN A 239 -19.00 10.29 31.31
C GLN A 239 -20.29 10.32 32.16
N ASN A 240 -20.34 9.51 33.21
CA ASN A 240 -21.50 9.44 34.11
C ASN A 240 -21.68 10.68 34.99
N LYS A 241 -20.62 11.45 35.27
CA LYS A 241 -20.71 12.71 36.01
C LYS A 241 -21.25 13.84 35.14
N ASP A 242 -20.92 13.84 33.86
CA ASP A 242 -21.41 14.85 32.93
C ASP A 242 -22.87 14.59 32.54
N ASN A 243 -23.28 13.33 32.39
CA ASN A 243 -24.69 12.95 32.16
C ASN A 243 -25.63 13.24 33.35
N LYS A 244 -25.10 13.66 34.51
CA LYS A 244 -25.88 14.02 35.71
C LYS A 244 -26.00 15.53 35.92
N LYS A 245 -25.47 16.35 35.02
CA LYS A 245 -25.52 17.82 35.09
C LYS A 245 -26.65 18.45 34.27
N ASP A 246 -27.50 17.64 33.64
CA ASP A 246 -28.75 18.06 32.98
C ASP A 246 -29.98 17.87 33.88
#